data_AF-A3IN72-F1
#
_entry.id   AF-A3IN72-F1
#
_cell.length_a   1.000
_cell.length_b   1.000
_cell.length_c   1.000
_cell.angle_alpha   90.00
_cell.angle_beta   90.00
_cell.angle_gamma   90.00
#
_symmetry.space_group_name_H-M   'P 1'
#
loop_
_entity.id
_entity.type
_entity.pdbx_description
1 polymer ?
#
loop_
_entity_poly.entity_id
_entity_poly.type
_entity_poly.pdbx_seq_one_letter_code
_entity_poly.pdbx_strand_id
1 'polypeptide(L)' 'MKESDIDYSDIPATDTEFWQEATVNNPLKVSVTLKLDPSVFAWYKQQFPQEYQSLINAVLEKYMIEHNS' A
#
# COMPACT_ATOMS: atom_id res chain seq x y z
N MET A 1 22.26 11.36 -25.72
CA MET A 1 21.20 10.50 -26.26
C MET A 1 19.98 11.38 -26.44
N LYS A 2 19.33 11.33 -27.61
CA LYS A 2 18.10 12.09 -27.86
C LYS A 2 16.92 11.15 -27.68
N GLU A 3 15.76 11.70 -27.35
CA GLU A 3 14.50 10.95 -27.22
C GLU A 3 14.16 10.16 -28.51
N SER A 4 14.58 10.69 -29.66
CA SER A 4 14.47 10.06 -30.98
C SER A 4 15.31 8.79 -31.17
N ASP A 5 16.25 8.49 -30.27
CA ASP A 5 17.05 7.25 -30.29
C ASP A 5 16.40 6.12 -29.46
N ILE A 6 15.26 6.36 -28.81
CA ILE A 6 14.57 5.36 -27.99
C ILE A 6 13.63 4.54 -28.87
N ASP A 7 13.86 3.23 -28.93
CA ASP A 7 12.96 2.30 -29.61
C ASP A 7 11.80 1.89 -28.69
N TYR A 8 10.57 2.11 -29.18
CA TYR A 8 9.33 1.80 -28.44
C TYR A 8 8.60 0.60 -29.06
N SER A 9 9.23 -0.15 -29.98
CA SER A 9 8.54 -1.19 -30.76
C SER A 9 8.18 -2.43 -29.94
N ASP A 10 8.91 -2.67 -28.85
CA ASP A 10 8.71 -3.81 -27.93
C ASP A 10 7.74 -3.51 -26.77
N ILE A 11 7.27 -2.27 -26.60
CA ILE A 11 6.38 -1.89 -25.50
C ILE A 11 4.99 -1.50 -26.00
N PRO A 12 3.91 -2.03 -25.40
CA PRO A 12 2.56 -1.66 -25.77
C PRO A 12 2.32 -0.18 -25.44
N ALA A 13 1.68 0.54 -26.36
CA ALA A 13 1.28 1.91 -26.14
C ALA A 13 0.24 2.00 -25.02
N THR A 14 0.43 2.94 -24.09
CA THR A 14 -0.49 3.18 -22.97
C THR A 14 -1.45 4.30 -23.35
N ASP A 15 -2.23 4.06 -24.40
CA ASP A 15 -3.17 5.04 -24.96
C ASP A 15 -4.37 5.28 -24.04
N THR A 16 -5.19 6.28 -24.38
CA THR A 16 -6.39 6.64 -23.61
C THR A 16 -7.32 5.43 -23.38
N GLU A 17 -7.45 4.53 -24.37
CA GLU A 17 -8.25 3.30 -24.26
C GLU A 17 -7.70 2.32 -23.21
N PHE A 18 -6.37 2.20 -23.07
CA PHE A 18 -5.74 1.38 -22.03
C PHE A 18 -6.08 1.88 -20.62
N TRP A 19 -6.13 3.20 -20.45
CA TRP A 19 -6.46 3.82 -19.16
C TRP A 19 -7.97 3.87 -18.87
N GLN A 20 -8.85 3.65 -19.87
CA GLN A 20 -10.29 3.63 -19.66
C GLN A 20 -10.76 2.44 -18.82
N GLU A 21 -10.12 1.27 -18.98
CA GLU A 21 -10.44 0.06 -18.20
C GLU A 21 -9.51 -0.14 -16.99
N ALA A 22 -8.53 0.76 -16.81
CA ALA A 22 -7.60 0.67 -15.70
C ALA A 22 -8.34 0.88 -14.37
N THR A 23 -8.45 -0.19 -13.59
CA THR A 23 -9.01 -0.11 -12.24
C THR A 23 -7.94 0.42 -11.30
N VAL A 24 -8.09 1.67 -10.87
CA VAL A 24 -7.26 2.25 -9.80
C VAL A 24 -7.66 1.59 -8.48
N ASN A 25 -6.89 0.60 -8.05
CA ASN A 25 -6.97 0.07 -6.70
C ASN A 25 -6.40 1.11 -5.73
N ASN A 26 -7.21 2.13 -5.40
CA ASN A 26 -6.87 3.04 -4.33
C ASN A 26 -7.29 2.38 -3.02
N PRO A 27 -6.36 1.89 -2.16
CA PRO A 27 -6.75 1.40 -0.86
C PRO A 27 -7.34 2.59 -0.10
N LEU A 28 -8.66 2.59 0.10
CA LEU A 28 -9.36 3.56 0.92
C LEU A 28 -8.89 3.36 2.37
N LYS A 29 -7.78 4.00 2.74
CA LYS A 29 -7.30 4.01 4.12
C LYS A 29 -8.27 4.85 4.93
N VAL A 30 -9.05 4.19 5.78
CA VAL A 30 -9.93 4.86 6.73
C VAL A 30 -9.11 5.30 7.93
N SER A 31 -9.08 6.61 8.22
CA SER A 31 -8.48 7.10 9.45
C SER A 31 -9.42 6.82 10.61
N VAL A 32 -8.99 5.96 11.53
CA VAL A 32 -9.75 5.58 12.73
C VAL A 32 -8.95 5.93 13.98
N THR A 33 -9.66 6.30 15.06
CA THR A 33 -9.05 6.41 16.39
C THR A 33 -9.26 5.09 17.13
N LEU A 34 -8.17 4.36 17.34
CA LEU A 34 -8.15 3.10 18.10
C LEU A 34 -7.37 3.27 19.40
N LYS A 35 -7.87 2.70 20.50
CA LYS A 35 -7.13 2.62 21.76
C LYS A 35 -6.25 1.37 21.74
N LEU A 36 -4.95 1.57 21.89
CA LEU A 36 -3.96 0.50 22.03
C LEU A 36 -3.35 0.56 23.44
N ASP A 37 -2.85 -0.58 23.90
CA ASP A 37 -2.05 -0.60 25.12
C ASP A 37 -0.81 0.30 24.94
N PRO A 38 -0.51 1.20 25.90
CA PRO A 38 0.62 2.12 25.79
C PRO A 38 1.96 1.42 25.56
N SER A 39 2.16 0.23 26.14
CA SER A 39 3.40 -0.54 26.05
C SER A 39 3.57 -1.15 24.67
N VAL A 40 2.48 -1.67 24.09
CA VAL A 40 2.46 -2.20 22.72
C VAL A 40 2.76 -1.08 21.73
N PHE A 41 2.09 0.07 21.87
CA PHE A 41 2.34 1.22 21.00
C PHE A 41 3.79 1.74 21.11
N ALA A 42 4.30 1.87 22.33
CA ALA A 42 5.67 2.32 22.57
C ALA A 42 6.69 1.37 21.94
N TRP A 43 6.49 0.06 22.07
CA TRP A 43 7.38 -0.93 21.46
C TRP A 43 7.44 -0.79 19.94
N TYR A 44 6.28 -0.76 19.26
CA TYR A 44 6.26 -0.60 17.80
C TYR A 44 6.88 0.72 17.35
N LYS A 45 6.63 1.81 18.07
CA LYS A 45 7.21 3.13 17.76
C LYS A 45 8.72 3.17 17.97
N GLN A 46 9.24 2.44 18.97
CA GLN A 46 10.68 2.36 19.22
C GLN A 46 11.40 1.51 18.17
N GLN A 47 10.81 0.38 17.78
CA GLN A 47 11.42 -0.52 16.80
C GLN A 47 11.28 -0.01 15.36
N PHE A 48 10.12 0.58 15.03
CA PHE A 48 9.74 0.96 13.67
C PHE A 48 9.21 2.40 13.62
N PRO A 49 10.05 3.41 13.90
CA PRO A 49 9.60 4.80 14.07
C PRO A 49 8.88 5.40 12.85
N GLN A 50 9.19 4.91 11.64
CA GLN A 50 8.58 5.38 10.38
C GLN A 50 7.42 4.49 9.90
N GLU A 51 7.33 3.23 10.37
CA GLU A 51 6.44 2.21 9.79
C GLU A 51 5.46 1.58 10.79
N TYR A 52 5.50 1.99 12.07
CA TYR A 52 4.69 1.39 13.14
C TYR A 52 3.20 1.34 12.82
N GLN A 53 2.63 2.37 12.16
CA GLN A 53 1.21 2.40 11.80
C GLN A 53 0.86 1.31 10.76
N SER A 54 1.70 1.16 9.73
CA SER A 54 1.52 0.15 8.69
C SER A 54 1.67 -1.26 9.24
N LEU A 55 2.63 -1.47 10.15
CA LEU A 55 2.85 -2.76 10.79
C LEU A 55 1.71 -3.14 11.73
N ILE A 56 1.20 -2.18 12.52
CA ILE A 56 0.01 -2.41 13.36
C ILE A 56 -1.17 -2.84 12.47
N ASN A 57 -1.39 -2.16 11.34
CA ASN A 57 -2.45 -2.53 10.40
C ASN A 57 -2.26 -3.95 9.83
N ALA A 58 -1.05 -4.31 9.41
CA ALA A 58 -0.75 -5.64 8.85
C ALA A 58 -0.99 -6.77 9.88
N VAL A 59 -0.69 -6.53 11.16
CA VAL A 59 -0.98 -7.49 12.23
C VAL A 59 -2.49 -7.65 12.43
N LEU A 60 -3.25 -6.56 12.43
CA LEU A 60 -4.70 -6.60 12.55
C LEU A 60 -5.35 -7.32 11.36
N GLU A 61 -4.86 -7.07 10.14
CA GLU A 61 -5.32 -7.74 8.92
C GLU A 61 -5.05 -9.24 8.97
N LYS A 62 -3.84 -9.64 9.35
CA LYS A 62 -3.50 -11.06 9.50
C LYS A 62 -4.41 -11.75 10.54
N TYR A 63 -4.60 -11.12 11.70
CA TYR A 63 -5.47 -11.64 12.74
C TYR A 63 -6.91 -11.83 12.24
N MET A 64 -7.43 -10.84 11.48
CA MET A 64 -8.75 -10.93 10.85
C MET A 64 -8.84 -12.13 9.91
N ILE A 65 -7.86 -12.32 9.01
CA ILE A 65 -7.87 -13.44 8.05
C ILE A 65 -7.84 -14.79 8.77
N GLU A 66 -6.98 -14.93 9.79
CA GLU A 66 -6.84 -16.17 10.56
C GLU A 66 -8.11 -16.56 11.33
N HIS A 67 -8.92 -15.59 11.75
CA HIS A 67 -10.14 -15.82 12.56
C HIS A 67 -11.44 -15.79 11.75
N ASN A 68 -11.36 -15.52 10.44
CA ASN A 68 -12.50 -15.53 9.53
C ASN A 68 -12.53 -16.79 8.64
N SER A 69 -11.71 -17.79 8.96
CA SER A 69 -11.60 -19.09 8.27
C SER A 69 -12.26 -20.22 9.03
#